data_AF-A0A917P2S1-F1
#
_entry.id   AF-A0A917P2S1-F1
#
_cell.length_a   1.000
_cell.length_b   1.000
_cell.length_c   1.000
_cell.angle_alpha   90.00
_cell.angle_beta   90.00
_cell.angle_gamma   90.00
#
_symmetry.space_group_name_H-M   'P 1'
#
loop_
_entity.id
_entity.type
_entity.pdbx_description
1 polymer ?
#
loop_
_entity_poly.entity_id
_entity_poly.type
_entity_poly.pdbx_seq_one_letter_code
_entity_poly.pdbx_strand_id
1 'polypeptide(L)'
;MFRLVPSSSHAPESAKHTASVARFPRLLEPSMSSTTYRYVPRWEPPLPAEKLRVVLAKVRGWDPLHLPSIYDDLNAVLGEHTPAVDEVDELGERLRGALAQLGCIAVADPHDEPDTATLALVERSRALRAEETSGGYRQGLGLIRRMAWTTADLIDQMVQTRQISDVD
;
A
#
# COMPACT_ATOMS: atom_id res chain seq x y z
N MET A 1 -75.32 2.42 -4.34
CA MET A 1 -76.46 1.49 -4.54
C MET A 1 -75.83 0.11 -4.74
N PHE A 2 -75.90 -0.84 -3.80
CA PHE A 2 -77.03 -1.80 -3.60
C PHE A 2 -77.29 -2.61 -4.88
N ARG A 3 -77.32 -3.97 -4.97
CA ARG A 3 -77.35 -5.15 -4.05
C ARG A 3 -76.68 -6.35 -4.81
N LEU A 4 -76.42 -7.60 -4.33
CA LEU A 4 -76.65 -8.37 -3.08
C LEU A 4 -75.59 -9.53 -2.97
N VAL A 5 -75.86 -10.60 -2.19
CA VAL A 5 -75.15 -11.90 -2.10
C VAL A 5 -76.11 -13.05 -2.52
N PRO A 6 -75.67 -14.33 -2.67
CA PRO A 6 -75.93 -15.37 -1.64
C PRO A 6 -74.66 -16.18 -1.24
N SER A 7 -74.44 -16.60 0.01
CA SER A 7 -75.02 -17.78 0.73
C SER A 7 -74.49 -19.14 0.21
N SER A 8 -74.10 -20.14 1.02
CA SER A 8 -74.41 -20.48 2.43
C SER A 8 -73.18 -21.00 3.22
N SER A 9 -72.96 -20.67 4.49
CA SER A 9 -73.39 -21.37 5.72
C SER A 9 -72.97 -22.84 5.90
N HIS A 10 -72.01 -23.10 6.80
CA HIS A 10 -72.15 -24.12 7.86
C HIS A 10 -71.20 -23.88 9.05
N ALA A 11 -71.70 -24.20 10.25
CA ALA A 11 -71.01 -24.45 11.53
C ALA A 11 -71.69 -25.72 12.15
N PRO A 12 -71.22 -26.40 13.23
CA PRO A 12 -70.66 -25.90 14.50
C PRO A 12 -69.27 -26.55 14.80
N GLU A 13 -68.70 -26.74 16.01
CA GLU A 13 -69.23 -26.71 17.38
C GLU A 13 -68.19 -26.41 18.50
N SER A 14 -68.73 -25.98 19.64
CA SER A 14 -68.20 -25.73 20.99
C SER A 14 -66.92 -26.42 21.48
N ALA A 15 -66.07 -25.63 22.14
CA ALA A 15 -65.59 -25.94 23.49
C ALA A 15 -65.30 -24.65 24.29
N LYS A 16 -65.61 -24.63 25.59
CA LYS A 16 -65.27 -23.55 26.55
C LYS A 16 -64.30 -24.11 27.57
N HIS A 17 -63.33 -23.34 28.09
CA HIS A 17 -62.96 -23.39 29.52
C HIS A 17 -62.09 -22.19 30.00
N THR A 18 -62.47 -21.65 31.16
CA THR A 18 -61.68 -20.99 32.23
C THR A 18 -60.50 -20.06 31.92
N ALA A 19 -60.50 -18.90 32.59
CA ALA A 19 -59.38 -17.95 32.63
C ALA A 19 -58.32 -18.31 33.69
N SER A 20 -57.10 -17.79 33.52
CA SER A 20 -56.16 -17.53 34.61
C SER A 20 -55.25 -16.35 34.25
N VAL A 21 -55.27 -15.29 35.07
CA VAL A 21 -54.37 -14.14 34.88
C VAL A 21 -53.04 -14.44 35.57
N ALA A 22 -52.12 -15.05 34.82
CA ALA A 22 -50.76 -15.30 35.28
C ALA A 22 -50.00 -13.97 35.43
N ARG A 23 -49.75 -13.59 36.69
CA ARG A 23 -48.99 -12.41 37.11
C ARG A 23 -47.54 -12.50 36.64
N PHE A 24 -47.20 -11.91 35.50
CA PHE A 24 -45.80 -11.82 35.06
C PHE A 24 -44.94 -11.13 36.13
N PRO A 25 -43.83 -11.73 36.59
CA PRO A 25 -42.87 -11.03 37.44
C PRO A 25 -42.21 -9.92 36.63
N ARG A 26 -41.69 -8.89 37.33
CA ARG A 26 -40.78 -7.93 36.69
C ARG A 26 -39.62 -8.72 36.07
N LEU A 27 -39.37 -8.50 34.79
CA LEU A 27 -38.05 -8.80 34.23
C LEU A 27 -37.03 -8.02 35.06
N LEU A 28 -35.97 -8.70 35.51
CA LEU A 28 -34.86 -7.99 36.12
C LEU A 28 -34.30 -7.01 35.09
N GLU A 29 -33.96 -5.80 35.54
CA GLU A 29 -33.24 -4.87 34.68
C GLU A 29 -31.92 -5.54 34.24
N PRO A 30 -31.50 -5.36 32.97
CA PRO A 30 -30.27 -5.95 32.49
C PRO A 30 -29.11 -5.41 33.34
N SER A 31 -28.52 -6.30 34.14
CA SER A 31 -27.32 -5.99 34.93
C SER A 31 -26.30 -5.30 34.01
N MET A 32 -25.77 -4.16 34.46
CA MET A 32 -24.76 -3.40 33.71
C MET A 32 -23.40 -4.12 33.77
N SER A 33 -23.35 -5.29 33.12
CA SER A 33 -22.13 -5.89 32.57
C SER A 33 -21.38 -4.79 31.85
N SER A 34 -20.32 -4.30 32.48
CA SER A 34 -19.64 -3.09 32.03
C SER A 34 -18.91 -3.38 30.73
N THR A 35 -19.59 -3.13 29.61
CA THR A 35 -18.96 -3.04 28.29
C THR A 35 -17.94 -1.90 28.37
N THR A 36 -16.68 -2.27 28.58
CA THR A 36 -15.56 -1.36 28.65
C THR A 36 -15.36 -0.73 27.27
N TYR A 37 -16.06 0.38 27.04
CA TYR A 37 -15.85 1.22 25.86
C TYR A 37 -14.37 1.55 25.78
N ARG A 38 -13.67 0.91 24.84
CA ARG A 38 -12.25 1.15 24.60
C ARG A 38 -12.14 2.58 24.08
N TYR A 39 -11.77 3.51 24.95
CA TYR A 39 -11.51 4.89 24.57
C TYR A 39 -10.34 4.90 23.59
N VAL A 40 -10.67 5.04 22.30
CA VAL A 40 -9.70 5.35 21.26
C VAL A 40 -9.63 6.88 21.23
N PRO A 41 -8.46 7.49 21.52
CA PRO A 41 -8.30 8.93 21.39
C PRO A 41 -8.71 9.38 19.98
N ARG A 42 -9.36 10.54 19.87
CA ARG A 42 -9.65 11.13 18.56
C ARG A 42 -8.34 11.34 17.84
N TRP A 43 -8.17 10.72 16.67
CA TRP A 43 -6.99 10.93 15.85
C TRP A 43 -6.89 12.39 15.42
N GLU A 44 -5.83 13.06 15.84
CA GLU A 44 -5.46 14.38 15.34
C GLU A 44 -4.46 14.19 14.20
N PRO A 45 -4.76 14.70 12.99
CA PRO A 45 -3.89 14.49 11.84
C PRO A 45 -2.58 15.27 12.00
N PRO A 46 -1.39 14.64 11.82
CA PRO A 46 -0.10 15.31 11.96
C PRO A 46 0.19 16.33 10.84
N LEU A 47 -0.69 16.43 9.85
CA LEU A 47 -0.59 17.33 8.69
C LEU A 47 -1.97 17.93 8.37
N PRO A 48 -2.05 19.21 7.94
CA PRO A 48 -3.29 19.79 7.43
C PRO A 48 -3.89 18.97 6.27
N ALA A 49 -5.22 19.00 6.15
CA ALA A 49 -5.97 18.19 5.18
C ALA A 49 -5.44 18.30 3.73
N GLU A 50 -4.94 19.46 3.31
CA GLU A 50 -4.36 19.64 1.98
C GLU A 50 -3.05 18.86 1.79
N LYS A 51 -2.15 18.89 2.79
CA LYS A 51 -0.94 18.06 2.77
C LYS A 51 -1.28 16.57 2.79
N LEU A 52 -2.33 16.17 3.53
CA LEU A 52 -2.82 14.79 3.50
C LEU A 52 -3.41 14.38 2.14
N ARG A 53 -4.04 15.28 1.39
CA ARG A 53 -4.47 15.01 -0.01
C ARG A 53 -3.27 14.74 -0.91
N VAL A 54 -2.19 15.53 -0.79
CA VAL A 54 -0.95 15.31 -1.55
C VAL A 54 -0.29 13.98 -1.18
N VAL A 55 -0.23 13.61 0.10
CA VAL A 55 0.28 12.30 0.53
C VAL A 55 -0.61 11.17 0.01
N LEU A 56 -1.93 11.28 0.12
CA LEU A 56 -2.88 10.28 -0.38
C LEU A 56 -2.81 10.11 -1.91
N ALA A 57 -2.59 11.20 -2.65
CA ALA A 57 -2.37 11.13 -4.10
C ALA A 57 -1.06 10.40 -4.43
N LYS A 58 0.03 10.70 -3.72
CA LYS A 58 1.32 9.98 -3.87
C LYS A 58 1.19 8.50 -3.53
N VAL A 59 0.52 8.14 -2.43
CA VAL A 59 0.31 6.72 -2.03
C VAL A 59 -0.59 5.98 -3.02
N ARG A 60 -1.56 6.64 -3.65
CA ARG A 60 -2.41 6.03 -4.70
C ARG A 60 -1.73 5.89 -6.05
N GLY A 61 -0.72 6.71 -6.33
CA GLY A 61 0.16 6.61 -7.50
C GLY A 61 1.52 5.98 -7.17
N TRP A 62 1.65 5.29 -6.03
CA TRP A 62 2.88 4.58 -5.67
C TRP A 62 2.84 3.19 -6.28
N ASP A 63 3.72 2.96 -7.24
CA ASP A 63 4.03 1.64 -7.76
C ASP A 63 5.00 0.92 -6.81
N PRO A 64 4.67 -0.28 -6.27
CA PRO A 64 5.55 -1.01 -5.35
C PRO A 64 6.91 -1.37 -5.98
N LEU A 65 7.93 -1.55 -5.13
CA LEU A 65 9.26 -1.99 -5.59
C LEU A 65 9.18 -3.41 -6.19
N HIS A 66 9.28 -3.52 -7.51
CA HIS A 66 9.22 -4.79 -8.23
C HIS A 66 10.62 -5.23 -8.69
N LEU A 67 11.36 -5.89 -7.79
CA LEU A 67 12.75 -6.33 -8.02
C LEU A 67 12.99 -7.06 -9.36
N PRO A 68 12.12 -7.98 -9.85
CA PRO A 68 12.34 -8.64 -11.15
C PRO A 68 12.44 -7.68 -12.32
N SER A 69 11.59 -6.64 -12.37
CA SER A 69 11.67 -5.61 -13.42
C SER A 69 12.90 -4.72 -13.30
N ILE A 70 13.48 -4.61 -12.10
CA ILE A 70 14.74 -3.89 -11.89
C ILE A 70 15.90 -4.77 -12.37
N TYR A 71 15.87 -6.09 -12.12
CA TYR A 71 16.84 -7.03 -12.68
C TYR A 71 16.77 -7.11 -14.22
N ASP A 72 15.58 -7.02 -14.82
CA ASP A 72 15.42 -6.89 -16.28
C ASP A 72 16.11 -5.62 -16.82
N ASP A 73 15.94 -4.48 -16.15
CA ASP A 73 16.57 -3.20 -16.54
C ASP A 73 18.08 -3.17 -16.28
N LEU A 74 18.56 -3.83 -15.22
CA LEU A 74 19.98 -4.07 -14.99
C LEU A 74 20.58 -4.93 -16.12
N ASN A 75 19.91 -6.01 -16.52
CA ASN A 75 20.34 -6.87 -17.62
C ASN A 75 20.34 -6.13 -18.97
N ALA A 76 19.33 -5.30 -19.24
CA ALA A 76 19.29 -4.47 -20.45
C ALA A 76 20.47 -3.48 -20.54
N VAL A 77 20.93 -2.92 -19.41
CA VAL A 77 21.97 -1.87 -19.39
C VAL A 77 23.40 -2.43 -19.23
N LEU A 78 23.55 -3.53 -18.48
CA LEU A 78 24.84 -4.13 -18.09
C LEU A 78 25.16 -5.46 -18.80
N GLY A 79 24.18 -6.09 -19.46
CA GLY A 79 24.35 -7.37 -20.15
C GLY A 79 25.17 -7.30 -21.45
N GLU A 80 25.16 -8.41 -22.20
CA GLU A 80 25.97 -8.56 -23.42
C GLU A 80 25.56 -7.63 -24.57
N HIS A 81 24.35 -7.08 -24.52
CA HIS A 81 23.83 -6.16 -25.52
C HIS A 81 23.84 -4.73 -24.98
N THR A 82 24.17 -3.77 -25.84
CA THR A 82 24.14 -2.35 -25.46
C THR A 82 22.82 -1.75 -25.97
N PRO A 83 22.05 -1.04 -25.13
CA PRO A 83 20.77 -0.44 -25.52
C PRO A 83 20.86 0.43 -26.76
N ALA A 84 19.79 0.44 -27.55
CA ALA A 84 19.60 1.36 -28.66
C ALA A 84 19.48 2.82 -28.18
N VAL A 85 19.56 3.77 -29.12
CA VAL A 85 19.61 5.21 -28.78
C VAL A 85 18.30 5.70 -28.14
N ASP A 86 17.19 5.12 -28.58
CA ASP A 86 15.82 5.33 -28.13
C ASP A 86 15.50 4.64 -26.80
N GLU A 87 16.17 3.53 -26.47
CA GLU A 87 16.00 2.82 -25.20
C GLU A 87 16.70 3.51 -24.01
N VAL A 88 17.77 4.28 -24.27
CA VAL A 88 18.63 4.89 -23.23
C VAL A 88 17.87 5.82 -22.29
N ASP A 89 16.97 6.66 -22.81
CA ASP A 89 16.25 7.63 -21.97
C ASP A 89 15.14 6.96 -21.14
N GLU A 90 14.47 5.93 -21.68
CA GLU A 90 13.46 5.17 -20.95
C GLU A 90 14.08 4.34 -19.82
N LEU A 91 15.16 3.59 -20.11
CA LEU A 91 15.95 2.88 -19.10
C LEU A 91 16.54 3.85 -18.07
N GLY A 92 16.90 5.07 -18.50
CA GLY A 92 17.35 6.15 -17.63
C GLY A 92 16.30 6.56 -16.60
N GLU A 93 15.07 6.84 -17.04
CA GLU A 93 13.98 7.22 -16.12
C GLU A 93 13.52 6.05 -15.22
N ARG A 94 13.47 4.82 -15.75
CA ARG A 94 13.12 3.64 -14.93
C ARG A 94 14.17 3.36 -13.84
N LEU A 95 15.46 3.44 -14.17
CA LEU A 95 16.54 3.36 -13.18
C LEU A 95 16.55 4.55 -12.19
N ARG A 96 16.30 5.79 -12.64
CA ARG A 96 16.12 6.95 -11.75
C ARG A 96 14.96 6.73 -10.77
N GLY A 97 13.88 6.09 -11.20
CA GLY A 97 12.73 5.67 -10.38
C GLY A 97 13.10 4.62 -9.35
N ALA A 98 13.72 3.51 -9.78
CA ALA A 98 14.16 2.42 -8.89
C ALA A 98 15.13 2.93 -7.80
N LEU A 99 16.14 3.72 -8.19
CA LEU A 99 17.08 4.38 -7.27
C LEU A 99 16.39 5.31 -6.26
N ALA A 100 15.26 5.91 -6.63
CA ALA A 100 14.45 6.72 -5.70
C ALA A 100 13.76 5.86 -4.64
N GLN A 101 13.16 4.73 -5.07
CA GLN A 101 12.44 3.84 -4.18
C GLN A 101 13.39 3.13 -3.20
N LEU A 102 14.44 2.48 -3.73
CA LEU A 102 15.49 1.83 -2.92
C LEU A 102 16.11 2.82 -1.93
N GLY A 103 16.49 4.01 -2.40
CA GLY A 103 17.10 5.05 -1.56
C GLY A 103 16.15 5.74 -0.57
N CYS A 104 14.84 5.46 -0.64
CA CYS A 104 13.86 5.81 0.41
C CYS A 104 13.67 4.64 1.38
N ILE A 105 13.55 3.39 0.89
CA ILE A 105 13.38 2.19 1.71
C ILE A 105 14.59 2.00 2.64
N ALA A 106 15.80 2.14 2.11
CA ALA A 106 17.08 2.03 2.84
C ALA A 106 17.26 3.06 3.98
N VAL A 107 16.37 4.03 4.13
CA VAL A 107 16.37 5.04 5.22
C VAL A 107 15.01 5.19 5.89
N ALA A 108 14.07 4.25 5.66
CA ALA A 108 12.68 4.36 6.10
C ALA A 108 12.45 3.85 7.54
N ASP A 109 13.26 2.91 8.02
CA ASP A 109 13.10 2.33 9.35
C ASP A 109 13.84 3.17 10.43
N PRO A 110 13.14 3.70 11.45
CA PRO A 110 13.77 4.46 12.53
C PRO A 110 14.38 3.58 13.64
N HIS A 111 14.37 2.25 13.47
CA HIS A 111 14.91 1.26 14.40
C HIS A 111 16.04 0.41 13.80
N ASP A 112 16.19 0.39 12.48
CA ASP A 112 17.35 -0.15 11.76
C ASP A 112 18.14 1.00 11.12
N GLU A 113 19.10 1.58 11.85
CA GLU A 113 19.92 2.69 11.35
C GLU A 113 20.86 2.17 10.24
N PRO A 114 20.72 2.65 8.99
CA PRO A 114 21.45 2.09 7.86
C PRO A 114 22.96 2.29 7.99
N ASP A 115 23.72 1.25 7.62
CA ASP A 115 25.16 1.29 7.74
C ASP A 115 25.83 2.32 6.80
N THR A 116 27.12 2.55 7.03
CA THR A 116 27.87 3.58 6.30
C THR A 116 28.01 3.28 4.80
N ALA A 117 27.96 2.01 4.39
CA ALA A 117 28.00 1.64 2.97
C ALA A 117 26.65 1.92 2.29
N THR A 118 25.56 1.55 2.96
CA THR A 118 24.17 1.83 2.57
C THR A 118 23.95 3.33 2.41
N LEU A 119 24.33 4.13 3.41
CA LEU A 119 24.26 5.60 3.33
C LEU A 119 25.10 6.18 2.17
N ALA A 120 26.30 5.66 1.94
CA ALA A 120 27.14 6.11 0.82
C ALA A 120 26.54 5.75 -0.56
N LEU A 121 25.87 4.61 -0.69
CA LEU A 121 25.14 4.21 -1.89
C LEU A 121 23.86 5.03 -2.10
N VAL A 122 23.15 5.36 -1.01
CA VAL A 122 21.99 6.26 -1.04
C VAL A 122 22.37 7.68 -1.47
N GLU A 123 23.50 8.22 -1.01
CA GLU A 123 24.00 9.52 -1.51
C GLU A 123 24.50 9.45 -2.96
N ARG A 124 25.17 8.36 -3.35
CA ARG A 124 25.55 8.13 -4.76
C ARG A 124 24.31 8.06 -5.67
N SER A 125 23.26 7.38 -5.23
CA SER A 125 21.95 7.33 -5.87
C SER A 125 21.35 8.74 -6.04
N ARG A 126 21.34 9.55 -4.98
CA ARG A 126 20.85 10.94 -5.01
C ARG A 126 21.63 11.81 -6.00
N ALA A 127 22.95 11.68 -6.03
CA ALA A 127 23.82 12.42 -6.95
C ALA A 127 23.58 12.03 -8.42
N LEU A 128 23.59 10.72 -8.74
CA LEU A 128 23.36 10.23 -10.11
C LEU A 128 21.96 10.58 -10.63
N ARG A 129 20.93 10.51 -9.75
CA ARG A 129 19.56 10.93 -10.08
C ARG A 129 19.43 12.42 -10.39
N ALA A 130 20.36 13.26 -9.91
CA ALA A 130 20.42 14.69 -10.16
C ALA A 130 21.29 15.06 -11.38
N GLU A 131 22.01 14.11 -11.99
CA GLU A 131 22.68 14.34 -13.27
C GLU A 131 21.65 14.38 -14.41
N GLU A 132 21.51 15.55 -15.05
CA GLU A 132 20.78 15.67 -16.32
C GLU A 132 21.49 14.87 -17.42
N THR A 133 20.70 14.28 -18.33
CA THR A 133 21.22 13.64 -19.55
C THR A 133 21.64 14.69 -20.60
N SER A 134 22.41 15.72 -20.20
CA SER A 134 22.81 16.86 -21.04
C SER A 134 23.97 16.50 -21.99
N GLY A 135 23.78 15.49 -22.83
CA GLY A 135 24.79 14.98 -23.77
C GLY A 135 24.22 14.05 -24.82
N GLY A 136 25.08 13.58 -25.73
CA GLY A 136 24.68 12.59 -26.73
C GLY A 136 24.56 11.18 -26.15
N TYR A 137 24.13 10.24 -26.99
CA TYR A 137 23.96 8.81 -26.67
C TYR A 137 25.07 8.19 -25.80
N ARG A 138 26.35 8.50 -26.06
CA ARG A 138 27.48 7.97 -25.26
C ARG A 138 27.49 8.48 -23.82
N GLN A 139 27.10 9.74 -23.60
CA GLN A 139 26.96 10.32 -22.26
C GLN A 139 25.75 9.72 -21.53
N GLY A 140 24.60 9.58 -22.21
CA GLY A 140 23.42 8.92 -21.66
C GLY A 140 23.69 7.47 -21.27
N LEU A 141 24.26 6.67 -22.17
CA LEU A 141 24.70 5.29 -21.91
C LEU A 141 25.69 5.19 -20.73
N GLY A 142 26.61 6.16 -20.62
CA GLY A 142 27.55 6.25 -19.49
C GLY A 142 26.93 6.70 -18.16
N LEU A 143 25.79 7.39 -18.18
CA LEU A 143 25.01 7.72 -16.99
C LEU A 143 24.14 6.52 -16.56
N ILE A 144 23.37 5.92 -17.47
CA ILE A 144 22.52 4.78 -17.12
C ILE A 144 23.33 3.58 -16.62
N ARG A 145 24.53 3.33 -17.15
CA ARG A 145 25.44 2.29 -16.62
C ARG A 145 25.94 2.58 -15.21
N ARG A 146 26.20 3.84 -14.85
CA ARG A 146 26.55 4.22 -13.47
C ARG A 146 25.34 4.09 -12.52
N MET A 147 24.14 4.42 -13.01
CA MET A 147 22.90 4.18 -12.26
C MET A 147 22.67 2.69 -12.03
N ALA A 148 22.74 1.86 -13.08
CA ALA A 148 22.57 0.42 -13.00
C ALA A 148 23.54 -0.25 -12.00
N TRP A 149 24.85 0.05 -12.09
CA TRP A 149 25.80 -0.46 -11.08
C TRP A 149 25.47 0.00 -9.66
N THR A 150 25.03 1.26 -9.47
CA THR A 150 24.63 1.76 -8.15
C THR A 150 23.32 1.14 -7.65
N THR A 151 22.40 0.77 -8.54
CA THR A 151 21.19 0.01 -8.23
C THR A 151 21.54 -1.41 -7.78
N ALA A 152 22.45 -2.09 -8.49
CA ALA A 152 22.92 -3.42 -8.12
C ALA A 152 23.66 -3.41 -6.76
N ASP A 153 24.66 -2.53 -6.59
CA ASP A 153 25.37 -2.32 -5.31
C ASP A 153 24.39 -2.14 -4.13
N LEU A 154 23.31 -1.36 -4.34
CA LEU A 154 22.33 -1.04 -3.31
C LEU A 154 21.35 -2.20 -3.03
N ILE A 155 20.92 -2.95 -4.05
CA ILE A 155 20.13 -4.18 -3.85
C ILE A 155 20.95 -5.21 -3.08
N ASP A 156 22.19 -5.49 -3.50
CA ASP A 156 23.09 -6.44 -2.84
C ASP A 156 23.32 -6.06 -1.37
N GLN A 157 23.54 -4.78 -1.08
CA GLN A 157 23.69 -4.30 0.30
C GLN A 157 22.40 -4.47 1.11
N MET A 158 21.23 -4.11 0.55
CA MET A 158 19.94 -4.21 1.24
C MET A 158 19.47 -5.65 1.46
N VAL A 159 19.87 -6.60 0.60
CA VAL A 159 19.69 -8.05 0.82
C VAL A 159 20.61 -8.53 1.94
N GLN A 160 21.88 -8.11 1.96
CA GLN A 160 22.84 -8.47 3.00
C GLN A 160 22.45 -7.94 4.40
N THR A 161 21.92 -6.71 4.49
CA THR A 161 21.37 -6.14 5.73
C THR A 161 19.95 -6.63 6.05
N ARG A 162 19.29 -7.35 5.13
CA ARG A 162 17.92 -7.89 5.21
C ARG A 162 16.81 -6.83 5.23
N GLN A 163 17.10 -5.64 4.72
CA GLN A 163 16.10 -4.58 4.49
C GLN A 163 15.14 -4.93 3.33
N ILE A 164 15.56 -5.81 2.43
CA ILE A 164 14.71 -6.48 1.44
C ILE A 164 14.99 -7.99 1.42
N SER A 165 14.00 -8.78 1.03
CA SER A 165 14.19 -10.17 0.61
C SER A 165 14.61 -10.21 -0.86
N ASP A 166 15.57 -11.07 -1.20
CA ASP A 166 15.82 -11.44 -2.59
C ASP A 166 14.64 -12.27 -3.15
N VAL A 167 14.62 -12.51 -4.46
CA VAL A 167 13.54 -13.23 -5.16
C VAL A 167 14.03 -14.59 -5.65
N ASP A 168 13.51 -15.67 -5.04
CA ASP A 168 13.69 -17.08 -5.47
C ASP A 168 13.08 -17.37 -6.87
#